data_AF-A0A4Y2DHU4-F1
#
_entry.id   AF-A0A4Y2DHU4-F1
#
_cell.length_a   1.000
_cell.length_b   1.000
_cell.length_c   1.000
_cell.angle_alpha   90.00
_cell.angle_beta   90.00
_cell.angle_gamma   90.00
#
_symmetry.space_group_name_H-M   'P 1'
#
loop_
_entity.id
_entity.type
_entity.pdbx_description
1 polymer ?
#
loop_
_entity_poly.entity_id
_entity_poly.type
_entity_poly.pdbx_seq_one_letter_code
_entity_poly.pdbx_strand_id
1 'polypeptide(L)'
;MHSWGLKTLGFEAGHEKEISTLKREILKQFHESYKVMDGRRVVKLPWKKNRTLKSDDYDVSLQRMKSLEKKFKNTDFQNIYTELMQEYIDKNQVEITTETPANGSSTFYLPHHAIKKQKNQNVNYHIVFDGSSHSPGNPSLNEVREKGLNLLPEILATLSRFRLHKEAIICDGSQVFLELTLSEEDQDATRFLWFRTGKEAAGKDTF
;
A
#
# COMPACT_ATOMS: atom_id res chain seq x y z
N MET A 1 -46.64 19.65 -9.74
CA MET A 1 -45.16 19.62 -9.81
C MET A 1 -44.64 19.06 -8.49
N HIS A 2 -44.42 17.74 -8.42
CA HIS A 2 -43.89 17.10 -7.22
C HIS A 2 -42.38 17.31 -7.17
N SER A 3 -41.92 18.09 -6.19
CA SER A 3 -40.52 18.26 -5.84
C SER A 3 -39.98 16.94 -5.30
N TRP A 4 -39.16 16.25 -6.10
CA TRP A 4 -38.35 15.14 -5.64
C TRP A 4 -37.26 15.68 -4.71
N GLY A 5 -37.59 15.78 -3.42
CA GLY A 5 -36.62 16.15 -2.39
C GLY A 5 -35.66 15.00 -2.14
N LEU A 6 -34.36 15.29 -2.13
CA LEU A 6 -33.23 14.39 -1.79
C LEU A 6 -33.38 13.59 -0.48
N LYS A 7 -34.42 13.83 0.31
CA LYS A 7 -34.79 13.06 1.51
C LYS A 7 -35.24 11.63 1.21
N THR A 8 -35.75 11.31 0.01
CA THR A 8 -36.29 9.97 -0.28
C THR A 8 -35.23 8.87 -0.43
N LEU A 9 -33.94 9.25 -0.48
CA LEU A 9 -32.81 8.32 -0.67
C LEU A 9 -32.00 8.08 0.62
N GLY A 10 -32.46 8.55 1.79
CA GLY A 10 -31.79 8.29 3.07
C GLY A 10 -30.49 9.07 3.31
N PHE A 11 -30.20 10.11 2.53
CA PHE A 11 -29.03 10.96 2.74
C PHE A 11 -29.38 12.12 3.69
N GLU A 12 -28.88 12.05 4.92
CA GLU A 12 -28.93 13.18 5.86
C GLU A 12 -27.86 14.23 5.48
N ALA A 13 -28.27 15.47 5.22
CA ALA A 13 -27.37 16.57 4.84
C ALA A 13 -26.27 16.89 5.88
N GLY A 14 -26.43 16.43 7.13
CA GLY A 14 -25.39 16.50 8.16
C GLY A 14 -24.22 15.56 7.87
N HIS A 15 -24.53 14.33 7.45
CA HIS A 15 -23.54 13.29 7.16
C HIS A 15 -22.63 13.66 5.98
N GLU A 16 -23.18 14.34 4.96
CA GLU A 16 -22.40 14.80 3.80
C GLU A 16 -21.43 15.95 4.16
N LYS A 17 -21.85 16.89 5.01
CA LYS A 17 -20.98 17.97 5.52
C LYS A 17 -19.86 17.42 6.40
N GLU A 18 -20.16 16.43 7.25
CA GLU A 18 -19.18 15.79 8.12
C GLU A 18 -18.13 15.01 7.32
N ILE A 19 -18.57 14.20 6.35
CA ILE A 19 -17.67 13.48 5.42
C ILE A 19 -16.79 14.46 4.64
N SER A 20 -17.34 15.60 4.19
CA SER A 20 -16.58 16.65 3.48
C SER A 20 -15.51 17.28 4.38
N THR A 21 -15.83 17.52 5.65
CA THR A 21 -14.90 18.12 6.63
C THR A 21 -13.78 17.15 6.97
N LEU A 22 -14.10 15.88 7.26
CA LEU A 22 -13.12 14.83 7.52
C LEU A 22 -12.15 14.66 6.34
N LYS A 23 -12.67 14.62 5.11
CA LYS A 23 -11.86 14.51 3.88
C LYS A 23 -10.86 15.67 3.73
N ARG A 24 -11.28 16.90 4.05
CA ARG A 24 -10.40 18.08 4.03
C ARG A 24 -9.31 18.00 5.08
N GLU A 25 -9.67 17.55 6.28
CA GLU A 25 -8.74 17.37 7.39
C GLU A 25 -7.66 16.32 7.05
N ILE A 26 -8.05 15.17 6.49
CA ILE A 26 -7.12 14.13 6.03
C ILE A 26 -6.16 14.69 4.96
N LEU A 27 -6.68 15.44 3.99
CA LEU A 27 -5.86 16.03 2.93
C LEU A 27 -4.88 17.08 3.48
N LYS A 28 -5.32 17.88 4.46
CA LYS A 28 -4.48 18.84 5.16
C LYS A 28 -3.35 18.15 5.91
N GLN A 29 -3.66 17.11 6.69
CA GLN A 29 -2.66 16.33 7.42
C GLN A 29 -1.64 15.67 6.48
N PHE A 30 -2.09 15.14 5.35
CA PHE A 30 -1.19 14.58 4.34
C PHE A 30 -0.21 15.63 3.80
N HIS A 31 -0.69 16.80 3.40
CA HIS A 31 0.17 17.89 2.93
C HIS A 31 1.11 18.43 4.01
N GLU A 32 0.65 18.54 5.26
CA GLU A 32 1.49 18.96 6.39
C GLU A 32 2.57 17.93 6.73
N SER A 33 2.31 16.65 6.47
CA SER A 33 3.29 15.57 6.66
C SER A 33 4.34 15.50 5.56
N TYR A 34 4.05 16.07 4.37
CA TYR A 34 4.91 15.97 3.21
C TYR A 34 6.22 16.74 3.40
N LYS A 35 7.34 16.06 3.21
CA LYS A 35 8.68 16.64 3.29
C LYS A 35 9.55 16.07 2.16
N VAL A 36 10.57 16.82 1.77
CA VAL A 36 11.64 16.30 0.90
C VAL A 36 12.89 16.14 1.75
N MET A 37 13.36 14.91 1.90
CA MET A 37 14.56 14.56 2.67
C MET A 37 15.48 13.76 1.75
N ASP A 38 16.72 14.24 1.56
CA ASP A 38 17.72 13.58 0.71
C ASP A 38 17.22 13.23 -0.71
N GLY A 39 16.42 14.14 -1.30
CA GLY A 39 15.82 13.96 -2.62
C GLY A 39 14.63 13.01 -2.68
N ARG A 40 14.22 12.42 -1.54
CA ARG A 40 13.04 11.55 -1.42
C ARG A 40 11.84 12.32 -0.87
N ARG A 41 10.66 11.99 -1.38
CA ARG A 41 9.38 12.56 -0.94
C ARG A 41 8.85 11.74 0.23
N VAL A 42 8.97 12.25 1.44
CA VAL A 42 8.58 11.58 2.68
C VAL A 42 7.18 12.01 3.10
N VAL A 43 6.32 11.06 3.49
CA VAL A 43 4.94 11.29 3.95
C VAL A 43 4.60 10.42 5.16
N LYS A 44 3.60 10.83 5.94
CA LYS A 44 3.02 10.01 7.02
C LYS A 44 1.80 9.23 6.54
N LEU A 45 1.57 8.06 7.13
CA LEU A 45 0.36 7.28 6.93
C LEU A 45 -0.84 8.02 7.57
N PRO A 46 -2.01 8.02 6.90
CA PRO A 46 -3.18 8.71 7.42
C PRO A 46 -3.86 7.84 8.49
N TRP A 47 -3.36 7.89 9.72
CA TRP A 47 -3.89 7.11 10.84
C TRP A 47 -5.24 7.62 11.33
N LYS A 48 -6.16 6.70 11.68
CA LYS A 48 -7.40 7.04 12.38
C LYS A 48 -7.09 7.39 13.84
N LYS A 49 -7.56 8.56 14.31
CA LYS A 49 -7.35 9.03 15.69
C LYS A 49 -7.81 8.04 16.77
N ASN A 50 -8.83 7.24 16.48
CA ASN A 50 -9.48 6.34 17.45
C ASN A 50 -9.14 4.86 17.23
N ARG A 51 -8.20 4.53 16.35
CA ARG A 51 -7.82 3.14 16.08
C ARG A 51 -6.30 3.02 16.05
N THR A 52 -5.81 1.99 16.71
CA THR A 52 -4.39 1.65 16.76
C THR A 52 -4.22 0.19 16.36
N LEU A 53 -3.00 -0.12 15.90
CA LEU A 53 -2.59 -1.50 15.74
C LEU A 53 -2.51 -2.15 17.13
N LYS A 54 -3.20 -3.27 17.30
CA LYS A 54 -3.24 -4.05 18.55
C LYS A 54 -2.39 -5.31 18.50
N SER A 55 -1.96 -5.67 17.30
CA SER A 55 -1.14 -6.83 16.97
C SER A 55 -0.33 -6.46 15.73
N ASP A 56 0.83 -7.10 15.59
CA ASP A 56 1.74 -6.93 14.47
C ASP A 56 1.43 -7.88 13.29
N ASP A 57 0.46 -8.78 13.41
CA ASP A 57 0.12 -9.78 12.38
C ASP A 57 1.27 -10.69 11.92
N TYR A 58 2.31 -10.85 12.75
CA TYR A 58 3.52 -11.62 12.40
C TYR A 58 3.20 -13.09 12.11
N ASP A 59 2.44 -13.76 12.99
CA ASP A 59 2.13 -15.18 12.86
C ASP A 59 1.35 -15.47 11.56
N VAL A 60 0.41 -14.60 11.20
CA VAL A 60 -0.37 -14.73 9.96
C VAL A 60 0.53 -14.56 8.75
N SER A 61 1.41 -13.55 8.78
CA SER A 61 2.43 -13.32 7.75
C SER A 61 3.38 -14.51 7.58
N LEU A 62 3.84 -15.10 8.69
CA LEU A 62 4.71 -16.27 8.68
C LEU A 62 4.03 -17.50 8.08
N GLN A 63 2.75 -17.75 8.37
CA GLN A 63 2.01 -18.85 7.76
C GLN A 63 1.83 -18.67 6.25
N ARG A 64 1.62 -17.42 5.79
CA ARG A 64 1.57 -17.07 4.37
C ARG A 64 2.92 -17.27 3.69
N MET A 65 4.00 -16.87 4.34
CA MET A 65 5.37 -17.11 3.87
C MET A 65 5.68 -18.61 3.74
N LYS A 66 5.38 -19.43 4.75
CA LYS A 66 5.53 -20.90 4.67
C LYS A 66 4.72 -21.53 3.54
N SER A 67 3.55 -20.96 3.24
CA SER A 67 2.73 -21.40 2.10
C SER A 67 3.32 -21.02 0.76
N LEU A 68 4.00 -19.87 0.69
CA LEU A 68 4.77 -19.45 -0.48
C LEU A 68 6.00 -20.34 -0.70
N GLU A 69 6.72 -20.68 0.37
CA GLU A 69 7.88 -21.58 0.33
C GLU A 69 7.57 -22.92 -0.34
N LYS A 70 6.41 -23.50 -0.02
CA LYS A 70 5.96 -24.76 -0.62
C LYS A 70 5.85 -24.69 -2.14
N LYS A 71 5.66 -23.49 -2.73
CA LYS A 71 5.60 -23.28 -4.18
C LYS A 71 6.99 -23.19 -4.83
N PHE A 72 8.05 -22.97 -4.06
CA PHE A 72 9.43 -22.92 -4.57
C PHE A 72 9.98 -24.28 -4.99
N LYS A 73 9.22 -25.37 -4.79
CA LYS A 73 9.46 -26.63 -5.49
C LYS A 73 9.52 -26.45 -7.02
N ASN A 74 8.86 -25.42 -7.55
CA ASN A 74 9.08 -24.94 -8.90
C ASN A 74 10.21 -23.89 -8.87
N THR A 75 11.37 -24.26 -9.41
CA THR A 75 12.58 -23.42 -9.44
C THR A 75 12.40 -22.15 -10.27
N ASP A 76 11.63 -22.20 -11.36
CA ASP A 76 11.38 -21.02 -12.19
C ASP A 76 10.58 -19.98 -11.40
N PHE A 77 9.56 -20.42 -10.67
CA PHE A 77 8.77 -19.54 -9.81
C PHE A 77 9.60 -18.96 -8.66
N GLN A 78 10.50 -19.75 -8.07
CA GLN A 78 11.41 -19.26 -7.03
C GLN A 78 12.32 -18.17 -7.57
N ASN A 79 12.95 -18.38 -8.73
CA ASN A 79 13.83 -17.40 -9.37
C ASN A 79 13.08 -16.10 -9.67
N ILE A 80 11.89 -16.19 -10.27
CA ILE A 80 11.04 -15.03 -10.55
C ILE A 80 10.70 -14.27 -9.27
N TYR A 81 10.33 -14.98 -8.19
CA TYR A 81 10.03 -14.33 -6.92
C TYR A 81 11.24 -13.59 -6.35
N THR A 82 12.40 -14.23 -6.35
CA THR A 82 13.65 -13.63 -5.85
C THR A 82 14.04 -12.40 -6.68
N GLU A 83 13.96 -12.47 -8.01
CA GLU A 83 14.23 -11.34 -8.90
C GLU A 83 13.30 -10.15 -8.61
N LEU A 84 11.99 -10.40 -8.42
CA LEU A 84 11.04 -9.35 -8.07
C LEU A 84 11.34 -8.69 -6.72
N MET A 85 11.72 -9.49 -5.71
CA MET A 85 12.10 -8.94 -4.40
C MET A 85 13.40 -8.13 -4.49
N GLN A 86 14.38 -8.61 -5.25
CA GLN A 86 15.62 -7.88 -5.47
C GLN A 86 15.36 -6.56 -6.20
N GLU A 87 14.45 -6.53 -7.18
CA GLU A 87 14.07 -5.29 -7.87
C GLU A 87 13.50 -4.23 -6.92
N TYR A 88 12.71 -4.63 -5.91
CA TYR A 88 12.23 -3.70 -4.88
C TYR A 88 13.37 -3.11 -4.04
N ILE A 89 14.38 -3.92 -3.71
CA ILE A 89 15.56 -3.49 -2.95
C ILE A 89 16.44 -2.57 -3.80
N ASP A 90 16.73 -2.95 -5.04
CA ASP A 90 17.59 -2.20 -5.96
C ASP A 90 16.99 -0.84 -6.33
N LYS A 91 15.67 -0.77 -6.48
CA LYS A 91 14.93 0.49 -6.65
C LYS A 91 14.76 1.27 -5.35
N ASN A 92 15.26 0.73 -4.24
CA ASN A 92 15.24 1.34 -2.92
C ASN A 92 13.81 1.74 -2.51
N GLN A 93 12.86 0.86 -2.86
CA GLN A 93 11.42 0.91 -2.55
C GLN A 93 11.10 0.18 -1.24
N VAL A 94 11.95 -0.78 -0.87
CA VAL A 94 11.94 -1.47 0.40
C VAL A 94 13.35 -1.48 0.97
N GLU A 95 13.47 -1.55 2.29
CA GLU A 95 14.74 -1.64 2.98
C GLU A 95 14.80 -2.91 3.84
N ILE A 96 16.00 -3.39 4.10
CA ILE A 96 16.23 -4.49 5.03
C ILE A 96 16.30 -3.88 6.43
N THR A 97 15.37 -4.26 7.30
CA THR A 97 15.31 -3.81 8.69
C THR A 97 15.67 -4.93 9.66
N THR A 98 16.02 -4.57 10.89
CA THR A 98 16.27 -5.52 11.98
C THR A 98 14.97 -6.12 12.50
N GLU A 99 15.04 -7.32 13.07
CA GLU A 99 13.90 -7.96 13.74
C GLU A 99 13.29 -7.07 14.82
N THR A 100 14.13 -6.30 15.53
CA THR A 100 13.69 -5.35 16.55
C THR A 100 13.15 -4.08 15.89
N PRO A 101 11.89 -3.70 16.17
CA PRO A 101 11.32 -2.42 15.73
C PRO A 101 12.04 -1.21 16.31
N ALA A 102 11.92 -0.08 15.63
CA ALA A 102 12.34 1.19 16.20
C ALA A 102 11.52 1.51 17.47
N ASN A 103 12.14 2.11 18.48
CA ASN A 103 11.45 2.45 19.72
C ASN A 103 10.25 3.35 19.45
N GLY A 104 9.05 2.90 19.83
CA GLY A 104 7.80 3.65 19.68
C GLY A 104 7.12 3.52 18.31
N SER A 105 7.62 2.68 17.40
CA SER A 105 6.98 2.45 16.09
C SER A 105 5.77 1.51 16.21
N SER A 106 4.73 1.76 15.41
CA SER A 106 3.61 0.83 15.29
C SER A 106 3.99 -0.25 14.28
N THR A 107 4.28 -1.46 14.76
CA THR A 107 4.72 -2.56 13.91
C THR A 107 3.56 -3.33 13.29
N PHE A 108 3.63 -3.64 12.00
CA PHE A 108 2.71 -4.54 11.31
C PHE A 108 3.41 -5.28 10.18
N TYR A 109 3.24 -6.60 10.13
CA TYR A 109 3.73 -7.49 9.10
C TYR A 109 2.61 -7.74 8.09
N LEU A 110 2.83 -7.29 6.87
CA LEU A 110 1.98 -7.50 5.71
C LEU A 110 2.26 -8.88 5.13
N PRO A 111 1.27 -9.79 5.12
CA PRO A 111 1.42 -11.00 4.34
C PRO A 111 1.40 -10.66 2.85
N HIS A 112 2.14 -11.41 2.06
CA HIS A 112 2.20 -11.20 0.62
C HIS A 112 2.13 -12.51 -0.14
N HIS A 113 1.81 -12.40 -1.43
CA HIS A 113 1.85 -13.52 -2.36
C HIS A 113 2.18 -13.02 -3.77
N ALA A 114 2.81 -13.88 -4.58
CA ALA A 114 3.02 -13.59 -5.99
C ALA A 114 1.81 -14.05 -6.82
N ILE A 115 1.30 -13.16 -7.65
CA ILE A 115 0.24 -13.43 -8.63
C ILE A 115 0.84 -13.55 -10.04
N LYS A 116 0.32 -14.50 -10.82
CA LYS A 116 0.64 -14.64 -12.24
C LYS A 116 -0.43 -13.93 -13.05
N LYS A 117 -0.06 -12.93 -13.85
CA LYS A 117 -0.93 -12.24 -14.80
C LYS A 117 -0.53 -12.60 -16.21
N GLN A 118 -1.42 -13.26 -16.94
CA GLN A 118 -1.21 -13.62 -18.33
C GLN A 118 -2.07 -12.72 -19.22
N LYS A 119 -1.44 -12.04 -20.19
CA LYS A 119 -2.13 -11.28 -21.24
C LYS A 119 -1.57 -11.72 -22.58
N ASN A 120 -2.38 -12.40 -23.37
CA ASN A 120 -1.98 -13.04 -24.62
C ASN A 120 -0.82 -14.03 -24.38
N GLN A 121 0.30 -13.83 -25.07
CA GLN A 121 1.52 -14.63 -24.92
C GLN A 121 2.44 -14.12 -23.80
N ASN A 122 2.15 -12.97 -23.20
CA ASN A 122 2.98 -12.38 -22.14
C ASN A 122 2.52 -12.83 -20.76
N VAL A 123 3.46 -13.30 -19.95
CA VAL A 123 3.23 -13.69 -18.56
C VAL A 123 4.08 -12.79 -17.67
N ASN A 124 3.42 -12.05 -16.79
CA ASN A 124 4.08 -11.19 -15.81
C ASN A 124 3.71 -11.67 -14.40
N TYR A 125 4.65 -11.57 -13.47
CA TYR A 125 4.41 -11.84 -12.06
C TYR A 125 4.45 -10.54 -11.27
N HIS A 126 3.63 -10.45 -10.23
CA HIS A 126 3.60 -9.31 -9.32
C HIS A 126 3.45 -9.80 -7.88
N ILE A 127 4.13 -9.15 -6.95
CA ILE A 127 3.96 -9.38 -5.52
C ILE A 127 2.83 -8.46 -5.02
N VAL A 128 1.87 -9.05 -4.32
CA VAL A 128 0.73 -8.34 -3.72
C VAL A 128 0.83 -8.46 -2.21
N PHE A 129 0.85 -7.32 -1.54
CA PHE A 129 0.79 -7.20 -0.08
C PHE A 129 -0.67 -7.05 0.37
N ASP A 130 -1.06 -7.83 1.38
CA ASP A 130 -2.42 -7.89 1.89
C ASP A 130 -2.59 -7.04 3.15
N GLY A 131 -2.86 -5.74 2.97
CA GLY A 131 -3.15 -4.82 4.07
C GLY A 131 -4.50 -5.02 4.75
N SER A 132 -5.31 -5.97 4.27
CA SER A 132 -6.60 -6.35 4.87
C SER A 132 -6.48 -7.61 5.73
N SER A 133 -5.33 -8.29 5.70
CA SER A 133 -5.05 -9.38 6.63
C SER A 133 -5.04 -8.86 8.06
N HIS A 134 -5.49 -9.72 8.97
CA HIS A 134 -5.39 -9.50 10.40
C HIS A 134 -5.52 -10.81 11.16
N SER A 135 -4.93 -10.83 12.34
CA SER A 135 -5.10 -11.89 13.31
C SER A 135 -6.53 -11.84 13.88
N PRO A 136 -7.11 -12.99 14.27
CA PRO A 136 -8.47 -13.02 14.80
C PRO A 136 -8.68 -12.04 15.96
N GLY A 137 -9.71 -11.20 15.88
CA GLY A 137 -10.05 -10.22 16.91
C GLY A 137 -9.24 -8.91 16.89
N ASN A 138 -8.26 -8.78 15.98
CA ASN A 138 -7.46 -7.57 15.81
C ASN A 138 -7.82 -6.82 14.53
N PRO A 139 -7.68 -5.48 14.48
CA PRO A 139 -7.89 -4.71 13.27
C PRO A 139 -6.73 -4.90 12.27
N SER A 140 -7.05 -4.89 10.98
CA SER A 140 -6.06 -4.85 9.89
C SER A 140 -5.44 -3.46 9.71
N LEU A 141 -4.32 -3.39 8.97
CA LEU A 141 -3.68 -2.12 8.61
C LEU A 141 -4.65 -1.18 7.87
N ASN A 142 -5.45 -1.71 6.95
CA ASN A 142 -6.45 -0.92 6.21
C ASN A 142 -7.58 -0.40 7.11
N GLU A 143 -7.91 -1.09 8.20
CA GLU A 143 -8.95 -0.66 9.14
C GLU A 143 -8.51 0.44 10.08
N VAL A 144 -7.23 0.49 10.43
CA VAL A 144 -6.64 1.55 11.28
C VAL A 144 -6.25 2.79 10.49
N ARG A 145 -6.15 2.70 9.16
CA ARG A 145 -5.90 3.83 8.26
C ARG A 145 -7.19 4.48 7.78
N GLU A 146 -7.14 5.78 7.55
CA GLU A 146 -8.21 6.53 6.90
C GLU A 146 -8.30 6.15 5.43
N LYS A 147 -9.54 6.02 4.96
CA LYS A 147 -9.81 5.86 3.53
C LYS A 147 -9.57 7.23 2.89
N GLY A 148 -8.42 7.38 2.24
CA GLY A 148 -8.05 8.61 1.55
C GLY A 148 -9.14 9.12 0.60
N LEU A 149 -9.06 10.41 0.26
CA LEU A 149 -10.00 11.01 -0.67
C LEU A 149 -9.88 10.35 -2.06
N ASN A 150 -11.01 10.11 -2.72
CA ASN A 150 -10.98 9.74 -4.13
C ASN A 150 -10.58 10.97 -4.96
N LEU A 151 -9.30 11.05 -5.29
CA LEU A 151 -8.72 12.09 -6.14
C LEU A 151 -8.75 11.74 -7.63
N LEU A 152 -9.32 10.58 -7.99
CA LEU A 152 -9.41 10.19 -9.39
C LEU A 152 -10.32 11.19 -10.12
N PRO A 153 -9.85 11.79 -11.23
CA PRO A 153 -10.66 12.71 -11.99
C PRO A 153 -11.85 11.96 -12.57
N GLU A 154 -12.98 12.65 -12.66
CA GLU A 154 -14.19 12.05 -13.23
C GLU A 154 -13.92 11.68 -14.70
N ILE A 155 -14.12 10.40 -15.04
CA ILE A 155 -13.73 9.86 -16.35
C ILE A 155 -14.43 10.62 -17.47
N LEU A 156 -15.73 10.90 -17.33
CA LEU A 156 -16.51 11.61 -18.34
C LEU A 156 -15.99 13.05 -18.53
N ALA A 157 -15.76 13.78 -17.45
CA ALA A 157 -15.19 15.13 -17.52
C ALA A 157 -13.78 15.14 -18.12
N THR A 158 -12.99 14.10 -17.86
CA THR A 158 -11.64 13.93 -18.43
C THR A 158 -11.71 13.67 -19.93
N LEU A 159 -12.57 12.75 -20.37
CA LEU A 159 -12.78 12.45 -21.80
C LEU A 159 -13.34 13.65 -22.57
N SER A 160 -14.27 14.40 -21.97
CA SER A 160 -14.80 15.63 -22.57
C SER A 160 -13.71 16.67 -22.79
N ARG A 161 -12.86 16.94 -21.78
CA ARG A 161 -11.72 17.87 -21.91
C ARG A 161 -10.71 17.39 -22.95
N PHE A 162 -10.43 16.09 -22.98
CA PHE A 162 -9.55 15.49 -23.97
C PHE A 162 -10.01 15.76 -25.42
N ARG A 163 -11.33 15.80 -25.66
CA ARG A 163 -11.91 16.07 -26.99
C ARG A 163 -12.01 17.56 -27.35
N LEU A 164 -11.85 18.47 -26.39
CA LEU A 164 -11.94 19.91 -26.65
C LEU A 164 -10.70 20.49 -27.33
N HIS A 165 -9.56 19.80 -27.22
CA HIS A 165 -8.29 20.24 -27.79
C HIS A 165 -7.93 19.43 -29.03
N LYS A 166 -7.32 20.09 -30.01
CA LYS A 166 -6.89 19.46 -31.27
C LYS A 166 -5.77 18.43 -31.06
N GLU A 167 -4.96 18.64 -30.04
CA GLU A 167 -3.78 17.85 -29.72
C GLU A 167 -3.82 17.47 -28.24
N ALA A 168 -3.40 16.24 -27.93
CA ALA A 168 -3.36 15.74 -26.58
C ALA A 168 -2.06 14.96 -26.35
N ILE A 169 -1.46 15.17 -25.18
CA ILE A 169 -0.25 14.47 -24.74
C ILE A 169 -0.69 13.41 -23.73
N ILE A 170 -0.27 12.17 -23.94
CA ILE A 170 -0.53 11.05 -23.05
C ILE A 170 0.82 10.63 -22.46
N CYS A 171 0.89 10.53 -21.13
CA CYS A 171 2.05 10.04 -20.41
C CYS A 171 1.60 8.94 -19.45
N ASP A 172 2.34 7.84 -19.37
CA ASP A 172 2.15 6.84 -18.33
C ASP A 172 2.97 7.23 -17.09
N GLY A 173 2.29 7.52 -15.99
CA GLY A 173 2.89 7.80 -14.68
C GLY A 173 3.00 6.55 -13.83
N SER A 174 3.26 5.39 -14.44
CA SER A 174 3.41 4.15 -13.70
C SER A 174 4.54 4.28 -12.67
N GLN A 175 4.31 3.75 -11.46
CA GLN A 175 5.26 3.74 -10.33
C GLN A 175 5.51 5.07 -9.58
N VAL A 176 4.81 6.17 -9.88
CA VAL A 176 4.97 7.44 -9.11
C VAL A 176 4.66 7.28 -7.62
N PHE A 177 3.76 6.35 -7.25
CA PHE A 177 3.47 6.06 -5.84
C PHE A 177 4.65 5.42 -5.09
N LEU A 178 5.58 4.77 -5.80
CA LEU A 178 6.79 4.16 -5.24
C LEU A 178 7.93 5.17 -5.06
N GLU A 179 7.78 6.40 -5.57
CA GLU A 179 8.70 7.52 -5.29
C GLU A 179 8.43 8.16 -3.92
N LEU A 180 7.31 7.81 -3.27
CA LEU A 180 7.00 8.23 -1.91
C LEU A 180 7.66 7.29 -0.91
N THR A 181 8.30 7.86 0.10
CA THR A 181 8.87 7.16 1.24
C THR A 181 8.00 7.41 2.47
N LEU A 182 7.78 6.40 3.30
CA LEU A 182 7.11 6.61 4.59
C LEU A 182 8.08 7.23 5.58
N SER A 183 7.58 8.09 6.48
CA SER A 183 8.39 8.58 7.60
C SER A 183 8.87 7.42 8.47
N GLU A 184 10.03 7.56 9.10
CA GLU A 184 10.64 6.53 9.97
C GLU A 184 9.65 5.96 11.02
N GLU A 185 8.78 6.80 11.59
CA GLU A 185 7.74 6.40 12.55
C GLU A 185 6.73 5.37 12.00
N ASP A 186 6.51 5.39 10.68
CA ASP A 186 5.45 4.65 9.98
C ASP A 186 5.97 3.49 9.12
N GLN A 187 7.28 3.41 8.87
CA GLN A 187 7.88 2.36 8.04
C GLN A 187 7.62 0.97 8.60
N ASP A 188 7.74 0.83 9.92
CA ASP A 188 7.51 -0.44 10.63
C ASP A 188 6.06 -0.95 10.56
N ALA A 189 5.10 -0.11 10.14
CA ALA A 189 3.73 -0.53 9.89
C ALA A 189 3.54 -1.22 8.53
N THR A 190 4.62 -1.38 7.76
CA THR A 190 4.61 -2.00 6.43
C THR A 190 5.68 -3.08 6.27
N ARG A 191 6.14 -3.66 7.38
CA ARG A 191 7.09 -4.79 7.35
C ARG A 191 6.50 -5.97 6.62
N PHE A 192 7.34 -6.83 6.08
CA PHE A 192 6.94 -8.12 5.53
C PHE A 192 8.11 -9.08 5.59
N LEU A 193 7.81 -10.37 5.62
CA LEU A 193 8.83 -11.43 5.63
C LEU A 193 9.21 -11.79 4.20
N TRP A 194 10.45 -12.18 3.94
CA TRP A 194 10.87 -12.58 2.59
C TRP A 194 12.01 -13.60 2.65
N PHE A 195 12.29 -14.26 1.53
CA PHE A 195 13.33 -15.27 1.45
C PHE A 195 14.61 -14.67 0.88
N ARG A 196 15.64 -14.59 1.71
CA ARG A 196 16.97 -14.18 1.28
C ARG A 196 17.67 -15.32 0.55
N THR A 197 18.12 -15.09 -0.69
CA THR A 197 18.93 -16.07 -1.41
C THR A 197 20.40 -16.03 -0.99
N GLY A 198 21.03 -17.21 -0.88
CA GLY A 198 22.31 -17.46 -0.21
C GLY A 198 23.58 -16.80 -0.75
N LYS A 199 23.53 -15.88 -1.72
CA LYS A 199 24.72 -15.10 -2.11
C LYS A 199 25.07 -14.01 -1.10
N GLU A 200 24.13 -13.61 -0.25
CA GLU A 200 24.38 -12.69 0.86
C GLU A 200 24.21 -13.31 2.25
N ALA A 201 23.77 -14.57 2.33
CA ALA A 201 23.56 -15.27 3.60
C ALA A 201 24.88 -15.71 4.27
N ALA A 202 26.03 -15.57 3.61
CA ALA A 202 27.34 -15.90 4.17
C ALA A 202 27.79 -14.95 5.30
N GLY A 203 26.95 -14.01 5.74
CA GLY A 203 27.30 -12.99 6.73
C GLY A 203 26.55 -13.00 8.05
N LYS A 204 25.40 -13.68 8.18
CA LYS A 204 24.66 -13.82 9.46
C LYS A 204 23.43 -14.72 9.27
N ASP A 205 23.42 -15.81 10.02
CA ASP A 205 22.22 -16.61 10.28
C ASP A 205 21.23 -15.78 11.09
N THR A 206 20.12 -15.36 10.49
CA THR A 206 18.83 -15.14 11.16
C THR A 206 17.72 -15.16 10.09
N PHE A 207 16.62 -15.84 10.42
CA PHE A 207 15.45 -16.09 9.56
C PHE A 207 14.54 -14.87 9.44
#